data_AF-A0A2V9IG64-F1
#
_entry.id   AF-A0A2V9IG64-F1
#
_cell.length_a   1.000
_cell.length_b   1.000
_cell.length_c   1.000
_cell.angle_alpha   90.00
_cell.angle_beta   90.00
_cell.angle_gamma   90.00
#
_symmetry.space_group_name_H-M   'P 1'
#
loop_
_entity.id
_entity.type
_entity.pdbx_description
1 polymer ?
#
loop_
_entity_poly.entity_id
_entity_poly.type
_entity_poly.pdbx_seq_one_letter_code
_entity_poly.pdbx_strand_id
1 'polypeptide(L)'
;MNRRNLFMTVAAMAFSLAVMAAGVNLSGTWVLDKDKSDTPRFGPGGGGPRGGGGQGGPPDITLVIQQTDNDLQITRKFSRGGQERSLEQKFTLDGQENTNPAGMGRGGSGELKSKSKWNKDSLVIEGTQKVSSPRGDFEVQVKEEFSLSADGKTLTVHTTRNTPMGENTMKQVFNKK
;
A
#
# COMPACT_ATOMS: atom_id res chain seq x y z
N MET A 1 -32.98 -27.01 63.85
CA MET A 1 -33.43 -25.79 63.12
C MET A 1 -32.27 -25.33 62.26
N ASN A 2 -32.44 -25.38 60.94
CA ASN A 2 -31.39 -25.66 59.97
C ASN A 2 -30.65 -24.40 59.51
N ARG A 3 -29.31 -24.45 59.49
CA ARG A 3 -28.45 -23.46 58.83
C ARG A 3 -28.40 -23.79 57.34
N ARG A 4 -28.93 -22.90 56.50
CA ARG A 4 -28.99 -23.08 55.03
C ARG A 4 -27.78 -22.38 54.41
N ASN A 5 -26.82 -23.17 53.92
CA ASN A 5 -25.64 -22.69 53.19
C ASN A 5 -26.06 -22.13 51.82
N LEU A 6 -25.66 -20.91 51.52
CA LEU A 6 -25.82 -20.25 50.23
C LEU A 6 -24.60 -20.57 49.37
N PHE A 7 -24.76 -21.37 48.31
CA PHE A 7 -23.73 -21.53 47.27
C PHE A 7 -23.88 -20.38 46.26
N MET A 8 -22.93 -19.45 46.24
CA MET A 8 -22.78 -18.47 45.15
C MET A 8 -21.72 -18.99 44.18
N THR A 9 -22.15 -19.46 43.02
CA THR A 9 -21.27 -19.81 41.90
C THR A 9 -20.94 -18.54 41.14
N VAL A 10 -19.69 -18.08 41.19
CA VAL A 10 -19.22 -17.00 40.31
C VAL A 10 -18.73 -17.62 39.01
N ALA A 11 -19.47 -17.40 37.93
CA ALA A 11 -19.02 -17.72 36.58
C ALA A 11 -18.07 -16.61 36.10
N ALA A 12 -16.77 -16.92 36.04
CA ALA A 12 -15.77 -16.02 35.44
C ALA A 12 -15.90 -16.09 33.90
N MET A 13 -16.53 -15.07 33.29
CA MET A 13 -16.41 -14.83 31.86
C MET A 13 -15.00 -14.35 31.55
N ALA A 14 -14.19 -15.20 30.92
CA ALA A 14 -12.94 -14.78 30.30
C ALA A 14 -13.27 -13.96 29.04
N PHE A 15 -13.18 -12.64 29.13
CA PHE A 15 -13.11 -11.77 27.96
C PHE A 15 -11.70 -11.90 27.38
N SER A 16 -11.56 -12.68 26.31
CA SER A 16 -10.34 -12.68 25.50
C SER A 16 -10.27 -11.34 24.76
N LEU A 17 -9.61 -10.35 25.35
CA LEU A 17 -9.15 -9.17 24.62
C LEU A 17 -8.11 -9.64 23.60
N ALA A 18 -8.54 -9.87 22.37
CA ALA A 18 -7.62 -9.89 21.25
C ALA A 18 -7.05 -8.47 21.13
N VAL A 19 -5.89 -8.24 21.76
CA VAL A 19 -5.07 -7.06 21.47
C VAL A 19 -4.67 -7.21 20.01
N MET A 20 -5.39 -6.53 19.12
CA MET A 20 -4.91 -6.27 17.78
C MET A 20 -3.57 -5.55 17.98
N ALA A 21 -2.46 -6.21 17.65
CA ALA A 21 -1.15 -5.57 17.70
C ALA A 21 -1.23 -4.33 16.81
N ALA A 22 -1.12 -3.13 17.42
CA ALA A 22 -1.01 -1.91 16.66
C ALA A 22 0.25 -2.05 15.80
N GLY A 23 0.09 -2.10 14.48
CA GLY A 23 1.24 -2.21 13.59
C GLY A 23 2.14 -0.98 13.67
N VAL A 24 3.30 -1.05 13.04
CA VAL A 24 4.28 0.06 13.06
C VAL A 24 3.66 1.35 12.51
N ASN A 25 4.07 2.51 13.05
CA ASN A 25 3.61 3.79 12.54
C ASN A 25 4.40 4.19 11.29
N LEU A 26 3.74 4.17 10.13
CA LEU A 26 4.33 4.50 8.83
C LEU A 26 4.31 6.01 8.52
N SER A 27 3.78 6.84 9.42
CA SER A 27 3.63 8.29 9.20
C SER A 27 4.96 8.98 8.90
N GLY A 28 4.93 9.84 7.89
CA GLY A 28 6.09 10.62 7.47
C GLY A 28 6.04 11.09 6.04
N THR A 29 7.05 11.87 5.67
CA THR A 29 7.36 12.18 4.28
C THR A 29 8.55 11.32 3.86
N TRP A 30 8.39 10.59 2.76
CA TRP A 30 9.30 9.56 2.30
C TRP A 30 9.73 9.87 0.87
N VAL A 31 11.02 10.03 0.64
CA VAL A 31 11.60 10.37 -0.68
C VAL A 31 12.25 9.13 -1.27
N LEU A 32 11.96 8.82 -2.53
CA LEU A 32 12.49 7.64 -3.20
C LEU A 32 14.02 7.67 -3.25
N ASP A 33 14.63 6.59 -2.78
CA ASP A 33 16.05 6.29 -2.98
C ASP A 33 16.18 5.63 -4.37
N LYS A 34 16.56 6.43 -5.38
CA LYS A 34 16.63 5.98 -6.78
C LYS A 34 17.68 4.89 -6.99
N ASP A 35 18.72 4.87 -6.16
CA ASP A 35 19.83 3.92 -6.29
C ASP A 35 19.48 2.54 -5.68
N LYS A 36 18.52 2.51 -4.74
CA LYS A 36 18.05 1.27 -4.09
C LYS A 36 16.69 0.78 -4.57
N SER A 37 16.08 1.47 -5.53
CA SER A 37 14.75 1.17 -6.04
C SER A 37 14.78 0.62 -7.45
N ASP A 38 13.84 -0.28 -7.74
CA ASP A 38 13.54 -0.67 -9.11
C ASP A 38 12.93 0.53 -9.85
N THR A 39 13.38 0.76 -11.08
CA THR A 39 12.82 1.82 -11.92
C THR A 39 11.45 1.41 -12.45
N PRO A 40 10.40 2.25 -12.33
CA PRO A 40 9.08 1.93 -12.86
C PRO A 40 9.14 1.67 -14.38
N ARG A 41 8.90 0.43 -14.79
CA ARG A 41 8.75 0.08 -16.22
C ARG A 41 7.36 0.47 -16.68
N PHE A 42 7.23 1.64 -17.30
CA PHE A 42 5.95 2.06 -17.88
C PHE A 42 5.74 1.43 -19.27
N GLY A 43 5.05 0.28 -19.33
CA GLY A 43 4.39 -0.26 -20.54
C GLY A 43 5.03 -1.49 -21.22
N PRO A 44 4.30 -2.24 -22.05
CA PRO A 44 4.86 -3.28 -22.92
C PRO A 44 5.62 -2.58 -24.05
N GLY A 45 6.94 -2.74 -24.07
CA GLY A 45 7.86 -1.84 -24.78
C GLY A 45 8.63 -0.90 -23.84
N GLY A 46 8.52 -1.12 -22.52
CA GLY A 46 9.36 -0.53 -21.48
C GLY A 46 10.81 -0.91 -21.72
N GLY A 47 11.44 -0.14 -22.60
CA GLY A 47 12.81 -0.34 -23.02
C GLY A 47 13.69 -0.53 -21.81
N GLY A 48 14.65 -1.44 -21.97
CA GLY A 48 15.95 -1.18 -21.38
C GLY A 48 16.49 0.19 -21.85
N PRO A 49 17.79 0.47 -21.68
CA PRO A 49 18.39 1.79 -21.95
C PRO A 49 18.23 2.34 -23.40
N ARG A 50 17.44 1.70 -24.27
CA ARG A 50 17.19 2.06 -25.65
C ARG A 50 15.70 1.98 -25.96
N GLY A 51 15.01 3.11 -25.95
CA GLY A 51 13.71 3.26 -26.62
C GLY A 51 12.74 4.24 -25.95
N GLY A 52 12.67 5.47 -26.47
CA GLY A 52 11.49 6.33 -26.29
C GLY A 52 11.67 7.63 -25.52
N GLY A 53 12.52 8.53 -26.04
CA GLY A 53 12.20 9.96 -26.25
C GLY A 53 11.39 10.78 -25.22
N GLY A 54 11.52 10.54 -23.92
CA GLY A 54 11.02 11.44 -22.88
C GLY A 54 12.18 12.12 -22.17
N GLN A 55 12.38 13.42 -22.40
CA GLN A 55 13.33 14.25 -21.66
C GLN A 55 13.02 14.15 -20.16
N GLY A 56 13.99 13.66 -19.38
CA GLY A 56 13.86 13.52 -17.93
C GLY A 56 14.10 12.07 -17.52
N GLY A 57 15.15 11.88 -16.71
CA GLY A 57 15.53 10.60 -16.12
C GLY A 57 14.47 9.99 -15.21
N PRO A 58 14.85 9.05 -14.32
CA PRO A 58 13.90 8.41 -13.42
C PRO A 58 13.11 9.46 -12.62
N PRO A 59 11.78 9.32 -12.50
CA PRO A 59 10.93 10.31 -11.87
C PRO A 59 11.30 10.50 -10.40
N ASP A 60 11.07 11.69 -9.88
CA ASP A 60 11.04 11.92 -8.45
C ASP A 60 9.72 11.39 -7.89
N ILE A 61 9.79 10.60 -6.82
CA ILE A 61 8.62 10.07 -6.13
C ILE A 61 8.73 10.43 -4.65
N THR A 62 7.63 10.94 -4.09
CA THR A 62 7.50 11.20 -2.66
C THR A 62 6.19 10.59 -2.16
N LEU A 63 6.24 9.89 -1.04
CA LEU A 63 5.05 9.46 -0.30
C LEU A 63 4.88 10.35 0.92
N VAL A 64 3.67 10.85 1.13
CA VAL A 64 3.26 11.46 2.40
C VAL A 64 2.23 10.53 3.02
N ILE A 65 2.58 9.94 4.16
CA ILE A 65 1.73 9.00 4.87
C ILE A 65 1.26 9.64 6.17
N GLN A 66 -0.05 9.62 6.39
CA GLN A 66 -0.69 9.97 7.65
C GLN A 66 -1.43 8.73 8.14
N GLN A 67 -1.14 8.31 9.37
CA GLN A 67 -1.70 7.11 9.98
C GLN A 67 -2.25 7.46 11.37
N THR A 68 -3.48 7.01 11.62
CA THR A 68 -4.08 6.94 12.96
C THR A 68 -4.23 5.46 13.35
N ASP A 69 -4.97 5.16 14.41
CA ASP A 69 -5.20 3.78 14.85
C ASP A 69 -5.91 2.93 13.78
N ASN A 70 -6.84 3.52 13.02
CA ASN A 70 -7.59 2.81 11.98
C ASN A 70 -7.46 3.42 10.59
N ASP A 71 -7.12 4.70 10.46
CA ASP A 71 -7.09 5.37 9.17
C ASP A 71 -5.68 5.47 8.62
N LEU A 72 -5.55 5.28 7.31
CA LEU A 72 -4.31 5.44 6.58
C LEU A 72 -4.55 6.27 5.32
N GLN A 73 -3.92 7.43 5.24
CA GLN A 73 -3.91 8.25 4.03
C GLN A 73 -2.51 8.23 3.42
N ILE A 74 -2.44 7.83 2.15
CA ILE A 74 -1.20 7.83 1.36
C ILE A 74 -1.36 8.83 0.22
N THR A 75 -0.55 9.88 0.23
CA THR A 75 -0.42 10.80 -0.91
C THR A 75 0.85 10.47 -1.68
N ARG A 76 0.71 10.04 -2.93
CA ARG A 76 1.81 9.72 -3.84
C ARG A 76 2.04 10.87 -4.79
N LYS A 77 3.21 11.50 -4.72
CA LYS A 77 3.61 12.61 -5.59
C LYS A 77 4.65 12.12 -6.59
N PHE A 78 4.48 12.50 -7.84
CA PHE A 78 5.36 12.14 -8.95
C PHE A 78 5.74 13.40 -9.70
N SER A 79 7.03 13.61 -9.92
CA SER A 79 7.54 14.70 -10.76
C SER A 79 8.48 14.16 -11.83
N ARG A 80 8.28 14.58 -13.08
CA ARG A 80 9.17 14.26 -14.20
C ARG A 80 9.14 15.38 -15.23
N GLY A 81 10.31 15.90 -15.59
CA GLY A 81 10.43 16.89 -16.67
C GLY A 81 9.61 18.16 -16.42
N GLY A 82 9.50 18.60 -15.16
CA GLY A 82 8.71 19.76 -14.76
C GLY A 82 7.19 19.52 -14.67
N GLN A 83 6.72 18.31 -14.98
CA GLN A 83 5.33 17.93 -14.77
C GLN A 83 5.16 17.23 -13.42
N GLU A 84 4.31 17.79 -12.57
CA GLU A 84 3.95 17.21 -11.29
C GLU A 84 2.55 16.59 -11.34
N ARG A 85 2.38 15.48 -10.64
CA ARG A 85 1.09 14.84 -10.40
C ARG A 85 1.02 14.37 -8.96
N SER A 86 -0.19 14.26 -8.43
CA SER A 86 -0.46 13.63 -7.14
C SER A 86 -1.65 12.69 -7.20
N LEU A 87 -1.58 11.63 -6.39
CA LEU A 87 -2.68 10.69 -6.14
C LEU A 87 -2.82 10.50 -4.64
N GLU A 88 -4.00 10.81 -4.11
CA GLU A 88 -4.36 10.54 -2.73
C GLU A 88 -5.20 9.27 -2.64
N GLN A 89 -4.88 8.41 -1.68
CA GLN A 89 -5.61 7.19 -1.38
C GLN A 89 -5.85 7.09 0.12
N LYS A 90 -7.05 6.66 0.53
CA LYS A 90 -7.47 6.48 1.92
C LYS A 90 -7.88 5.03 2.15
N PHE A 91 -7.34 4.44 3.20
CA PHE A 91 -7.58 3.05 3.59
C PHE A 91 -7.96 2.98 5.06
N THR A 92 -8.66 1.91 5.43
CA THR A 92 -8.87 1.52 6.83
C THR A 92 -8.04 0.29 7.15
N LEU A 93 -7.51 0.22 8.37
CA LEU A 93 -6.62 -0.84 8.87
C LEU A 93 -7.37 -2.02 9.49
N ASP A 94 -8.70 -1.99 9.46
CA ASP A 94 -9.62 -3.00 10.00
C ASP A 94 -9.95 -4.14 9.02
N GLY A 95 -9.33 -4.15 7.84
CA GLY A 95 -9.60 -5.15 6.80
C GLY A 95 -10.88 -4.95 6.01
N GLN A 96 -11.59 -3.83 6.21
CA GLN A 96 -12.72 -3.46 5.36
C GLN A 96 -12.26 -3.09 3.95
N GLU A 97 -13.18 -3.21 2.98
CA GLU A 97 -12.90 -2.82 1.61
C GLU A 97 -12.98 -1.29 1.46
N ASN A 98 -11.94 -0.71 0.87
CA ASN A 98 -11.91 0.70 0.47
C ASN A 98 -11.84 0.80 -1.06
N THR A 99 -12.44 1.86 -1.61
CA THR A 99 -12.35 2.17 -3.04
C THR A 99 -11.52 3.44 -3.22
N ASN A 100 -10.46 3.37 -4.02
CA ASN A 100 -9.53 4.46 -4.27
C ASN A 100 -9.26 4.65 -5.77
N PRO A 101 -8.81 5.81 -6.23
CA PRO A 101 -8.40 5.96 -7.63
C PRO A 101 -7.15 5.10 -7.91
N ALA A 102 -7.12 4.48 -9.09
CA ALA A 102 -6.12 3.48 -9.44
C ALA A 102 -4.93 4.06 -10.24
N GLY A 103 -3.89 4.48 -9.52
CA GLY A 103 -2.57 4.82 -10.08
C GLY A 103 -2.53 6.07 -10.97
N MET A 104 -1.33 6.42 -11.47
CA MET A 104 -1.07 7.67 -12.22
C MET A 104 -0.44 7.47 -13.61
N GLY A 105 -0.45 6.23 -14.12
CA GLY A 105 0.14 5.86 -15.41
C GLY A 105 -0.75 6.19 -16.63
N ARG A 106 -0.24 5.94 -17.84
CA ARG A 106 -0.92 6.28 -19.12
C ARG A 106 -2.18 5.44 -19.45
N GLY A 107 -2.55 4.50 -18.58
CA GLY A 107 -3.85 3.81 -18.58
C GLY A 107 -4.58 3.95 -17.22
N GLY A 108 -4.17 4.93 -16.42
CA GLY A 108 -4.57 5.15 -15.02
C GLY A 108 -5.85 5.95 -14.89
N SER A 109 -6.93 5.43 -15.45
CA SER A 109 -8.29 5.82 -15.07
C SER A 109 -9.00 4.56 -14.60
N GLY A 110 -9.47 4.57 -13.36
CA GLY A 110 -10.16 3.44 -12.77
C GLY A 110 -10.13 3.47 -11.25
N GLU A 111 -10.77 2.47 -10.66
CA GLU A 111 -10.87 2.28 -9.22
C GLU A 111 -10.05 1.05 -8.81
N LEU A 112 -9.34 1.21 -7.68
CA LEU A 112 -8.73 0.14 -6.91
C LEU A 112 -9.67 -0.16 -5.75
N LYS A 113 -10.25 -1.36 -5.76
CA LYS A 113 -10.96 -1.91 -4.61
C LYS A 113 -9.99 -2.77 -3.83
N SER A 114 -9.72 -2.43 -2.59
CA SER A 114 -8.65 -3.05 -1.80
C SER A 114 -9.00 -3.16 -0.33
N LYS A 115 -8.37 -4.12 0.34
CA LYS A 115 -8.37 -4.28 1.80
C LYS A 115 -6.96 -4.12 2.31
N SER A 116 -6.82 -3.65 3.55
CA SER A 116 -5.52 -3.57 4.21
C SER A 116 -5.49 -4.41 5.49
N LYS A 117 -4.33 -5.01 5.78
CA LYS A 117 -4.12 -5.83 6.97
C LYS A 117 -2.66 -5.81 7.40
N TRP A 118 -2.43 -5.91 8.70
CA TRP A 118 -1.09 -6.15 9.23
C TRP A 118 -0.71 -7.62 9.11
N ASN A 119 0.49 -7.89 8.61
CA ASN A 119 1.14 -9.18 8.64
C ASN A 119 2.48 -9.03 9.36
N LYS A 120 2.49 -9.36 10.66
CA LYS A 120 3.59 -9.01 11.57
C LYS A 120 3.86 -7.49 11.51
N ASP A 121 5.08 -7.07 11.23
CA ASP A 121 5.50 -5.67 11.18
C ASP A 121 5.31 -5.02 9.79
N SER A 122 4.64 -5.71 8.86
CA SER A 122 4.40 -5.19 7.51
C SER A 122 2.91 -4.95 7.26
N LEU A 123 2.58 -3.79 6.69
CA LEU A 123 1.23 -3.51 6.22
C LEU A 123 1.07 -4.07 4.81
N VAL A 124 0.05 -4.89 4.60
CA VAL A 124 -0.32 -5.43 3.29
C VAL A 124 -1.59 -4.74 2.82
N ILE A 125 -1.55 -4.14 1.64
CA ILE A 125 -2.73 -3.64 0.91
C ILE A 125 -2.91 -4.51 -0.32
N GLU A 126 -4.04 -5.20 -0.44
CA GLU A 126 -4.32 -6.09 -1.57
C GLU A 126 -5.68 -5.78 -2.19
N GLY A 127 -5.76 -5.80 -3.51
CA GLY A 127 -6.98 -5.40 -4.21
C GLY A 127 -6.96 -5.64 -5.71
N THR A 128 -8.05 -5.23 -6.35
CA THR A 128 -8.26 -5.37 -7.78
C THR A 128 -8.46 -4.00 -8.41
N GLN A 129 -7.69 -3.72 -9.45
CA GLN A 129 -7.85 -2.58 -10.33
C GLN A 129 -8.54 -3.02 -11.62
N LYS A 130 -9.62 -2.34 -12.00
CA LYS A 130 -10.20 -2.47 -13.35
C LYS A 130 -9.48 -1.53 -14.31
N VAL A 131 -9.06 -2.06 -15.45
CA VAL A 131 -8.38 -1.30 -16.51
C VAL A 131 -9.19 -1.44 -17.79
N SER A 132 -9.62 -0.30 -18.34
CA SER A 132 -10.23 -0.27 -19.67
C SER A 132 -9.17 0.07 -20.72
N SER A 133 -9.20 -0.66 -21.84
CA SER A 133 -8.27 -0.44 -22.94
C SER A 133 -8.98 -0.62 -24.29
N PRO A 134 -8.43 -0.08 -25.39
CA PRO A 134 -8.97 -0.32 -26.73
C PRO A 134 -9.01 -1.81 -27.14
N ARG A 135 -8.27 -2.68 -26.44
CA ARG A 135 -8.23 -4.13 -26.68
C ARG A 135 -9.20 -4.92 -25.81
N GLY A 136 -10.02 -4.22 -25.02
CA GLY A 136 -10.93 -4.80 -24.03
C GLY A 136 -10.55 -4.43 -22.60
N ASP A 137 -11.52 -4.64 -21.72
CA ASP A 137 -11.38 -4.44 -20.28
C ASP A 137 -10.73 -5.67 -19.65
N PHE A 138 -9.90 -5.44 -18.65
CA PHE A 138 -9.29 -6.50 -17.85
C PHE A 138 -9.05 -6.06 -16.41
N GLU A 139 -8.83 -7.04 -15.55
CA GLU A 139 -8.54 -6.81 -14.15
C GLU A 139 -7.05 -7.03 -13.88
N VAL A 140 -6.52 -6.22 -12.97
CA VAL A 140 -5.16 -6.33 -12.45
C VAL A 140 -5.25 -6.51 -10.95
N GLN A 141 -4.77 -7.65 -10.44
CA GLN A 141 -4.62 -7.81 -9.00
C GLN A 141 -3.36 -7.06 -8.56
N VAL A 142 -3.47 -6.31 -7.49
CA VAL A 142 -2.39 -5.48 -6.94
C VAL A 142 -2.20 -5.87 -5.48
N LYS A 143 -0.95 -6.13 -5.09
CA LYS A 143 -0.55 -6.29 -3.70
C LYS A 143 0.61 -5.34 -3.41
N GLU A 144 0.51 -4.57 -2.35
CA GLU A 144 1.58 -3.73 -1.83
C GLU A 144 1.91 -4.14 -0.40
N GLU A 145 3.19 -4.32 -0.12
CA GLU A 145 3.72 -4.66 1.20
C GLU A 145 4.65 -3.54 1.66
N PHE A 146 4.24 -2.82 2.71
CA PHE A 146 4.99 -1.73 3.32
C PHE A 146 5.71 -2.26 4.55
N SER A 147 7.03 -2.09 4.60
CA SER A 147 7.85 -2.44 5.76
C SER A 147 8.75 -1.27 6.15
N LEU A 148 8.87 -1.06 7.46
CA LEU A 148 9.67 0.00 8.05
C LEU A 148 10.94 -0.61 8.65
N SER A 149 12.10 0.01 8.40
CA SER A 149 13.35 -0.37 9.06
C SER A 149 13.27 -0.17 10.58
N ALA A 150 14.05 -0.92 11.34
CA ALA A 150 14.05 -0.84 12.81
C ALA A 150 14.39 0.55 13.36
N ASP A 151 15.17 1.34 12.62
CA ASP A 151 15.50 2.74 12.98
C ASP A 151 14.44 3.76 12.54
N GLY A 152 13.38 3.33 11.86
CA GLY A 152 12.29 4.17 11.38
C GLY A 152 12.67 5.14 10.25
N LYS A 153 13.83 4.96 9.60
CA LYS A 153 14.37 5.90 8.59
C LYS A 153 14.21 5.43 7.15
N THR A 154 13.92 4.15 6.94
CA THR A 154 13.76 3.55 5.61
C THR A 154 12.41 2.87 5.50
N LEU A 155 11.61 3.27 4.51
CA LEU A 155 10.37 2.61 4.13
C LEU A 155 10.61 1.81 2.85
N THR A 156 10.30 0.52 2.87
CA THR A 156 10.32 -0.32 1.66
C THR A 156 8.90 -0.67 1.26
N VAL A 157 8.57 -0.48 -0.01
CA VAL A 157 7.30 -0.89 -0.62
C VAL A 157 7.59 -1.94 -1.69
N HIS A 158 7.10 -3.15 -1.48
CA HIS A 158 7.10 -4.20 -2.51
C HIS A 158 5.72 -4.24 -3.15
N THR A 159 5.65 -3.99 -4.46
CA THR A 159 4.43 -4.10 -5.24
C THR A 159 4.46 -5.34 -6.14
N THR A 160 3.43 -6.16 -6.08
CA THR A 160 3.16 -7.23 -7.04
C THR A 160 1.91 -6.88 -7.83
N ARG A 161 1.98 -7.01 -9.16
CA ARG A 161 0.86 -6.83 -10.08
C ARG A 161 0.67 -8.07 -10.93
N ASN A 162 -0.47 -8.73 -10.79
CA ASN A 162 -0.85 -9.83 -11.67
C ASN A 162 -1.76 -9.31 -12.78
N THR A 163 -1.28 -9.44 -14.01
CA THR A 163 -2.00 -9.04 -15.23
C THR A 163 -2.25 -10.28 -16.10
N PRO A 164 -3.15 -10.21 -17.08
CA PRO A 164 -3.30 -11.28 -18.07
C PRO A 164 -2.02 -11.61 -18.86
N MET A 165 -1.05 -10.68 -18.89
CA MET A 165 0.24 -10.86 -19.58
C MET A 165 1.32 -11.44 -18.67
N GLY A 166 1.00 -11.71 -17.40
CA GLY A 166 1.92 -12.24 -16.39
C GLY A 166 2.04 -11.36 -15.14
N GLU A 167 2.84 -11.85 -14.20
CA GLU A 167 3.19 -11.17 -12.95
C GLU A 167 4.32 -10.14 -13.19
N ASN A 168 4.21 -9.00 -12.54
CA ASN A 168 5.24 -7.98 -12.47
C ASN A 168 5.45 -7.54 -11.03
N THR A 169 6.69 -7.58 -10.54
CA THR A 169 7.08 -7.15 -9.20
C THR A 169 7.97 -5.91 -9.27
N MET A 170 7.87 -5.06 -8.26
CA MET A 170 8.67 -3.84 -8.14
C MET A 170 8.96 -3.57 -6.66
N LYS A 171 10.23 -3.35 -6.34
CA LYS A 171 10.67 -2.88 -5.03
C LYS A 171 11.01 -1.40 -5.08
N GLN A 172 10.43 -0.62 -4.18
CA GLN A 172 10.78 0.79 -4.00
C GLN A 172 11.27 1.00 -2.57
N VAL A 173 12.39 1.72 -2.44
CA VAL A 173 12.99 2.07 -1.15
C VAL A 173 12.92 3.59 -1.01
N PHE A 174 12.45 4.05 0.14
CA PHE A 174 12.31 5.46 0.43
C PHE A 174 13.05 5.80 1.72
N ASN A 175 13.73 6.94 1.71
CA ASN A 175 14.35 7.53 2.88
C ASN A 175 13.39 8.56 3.48
N LYS A 176 13.30 8.59 4.82
CA LYS A 176 12.53 9.61 5.52
C LYS A 176 13.15 10.99 5.28
N LYS A 177 12.32 11.98 4.99
CA LYS A 177 12.74 13.38 4.82
C LYS A 177 13.02 14.03 6.16
#